data_AF-A0A9Q1FXA6-F1
#
_entry.id   AF-A0A9Q1FXA6-F1
#
_cell.length_a   1.000
_cell.length_b   1.000
_cell.length_c   1.000
_cell.angle_alpha   90.00
_cell.angle_beta   90.00
_cell.angle_gamma   90.00
#
_symmetry.space_group_name_H-M   'P 1'
#
loop_
_entity.id
_entity.type
_entity.pdbx_description
1 polymer ?
#
loop_
_entity_poly.entity_id
_entity_poly.type
_entity_poly.pdbx_seq_one_letter_code
_entity_poly.pdbx_strand_id
1 'polypeptide(L)' 'MRVEECCRCWPIFPSDLQELEPEISTLWPTLLKTKSNFTFWRDEWFKHGSCAACVEGMNSPTRYFQTSLKLRGRFDIDR' A
#
# COMPACT_ATOMS: atom_id res chain seq x y z
N MET A 1 16.03 14.28 -7.65
CA MET A 1 15.82 13.57 -6.36
C MET A 1 15.87 12.08 -6.66
N ARG A 2 16.72 11.31 -5.97
CA ARG A 2 16.68 9.84 -6.08
C ARG A 2 15.50 9.37 -5.23
N VAL A 3 14.56 8.66 -5.85
CA VAL A 3 13.50 7.98 -5.10
C VAL A 3 14.19 6.83 -4.37
N GLU A 4 14.24 6.89 -3.05
CA GLU A 4 14.82 5.85 -2.21
C GLU A 4 13.91 4.62 -2.22
N GLU A 5 14.11 3.74 -3.20
CA GLU A 5 13.53 2.40 -3.19
C GLU A 5 14.42 1.49 -2.33
N CYS A 6 13.93 1.00 -1.18
CA CYS A 6 14.75 0.19 -0.28
C CYS A 6 15.01 -1.23 -0.79
N CYS A 7 14.01 -1.89 -1.40
CA CYS A 7 14.25 -3.11 -2.19
C CYS A 7 13.19 -3.36 -3.27
N ARG A 8 13.63 -3.60 -4.50
CA ARG A 8 12.78 -4.13 -5.58
C ARG A 8 12.63 -5.66 -5.56
N CYS A 9 13.24 -6.32 -4.59
CA CYS A 9 13.23 -7.78 -4.45
C CYS A 9 11.91 -8.34 -3.89
N TRP A 10 11.03 -7.48 -3.38
CA TRP A 10 9.79 -7.90 -2.73
C TRP A 10 8.61 -7.67 -3.67
N PRO A 11 8.20 -8.70 -4.45
CA PRO A 11 7.09 -8.55 -5.37
C PRO A 11 5.79 -8.32 -4.59
N ILE A 12 4.84 -7.69 -5.28
CA ILE A 12 3.45 -7.60 -4.86
C ILE A 12 2.58 -8.06 -6.02
N PHE A 13 1.56 -8.85 -5.69
CA PHE A 13 0.60 -9.42 -6.61
C PHE A 13 -0.82 -9.00 -6.22
N PRO A 14 -1.79 -9.01 -7.16
CA PRO A 14 -3.18 -8.70 -6.83
C PRO A 14 -3.75 -9.60 -5.72
N SER A 15 -3.31 -10.85 -5.63
CA SER A 15 -3.71 -11.79 -4.58
C SER A 15 -3.34 -11.32 -3.16
N ASP A 16 -2.25 -10.56 -3.01
CA ASP A 16 -1.83 -10.04 -1.70
C ASP A 16 -2.82 -9.02 -1.12
N LEU A 17 -3.66 -8.43 -1.98
CA LEU A 17 -4.65 -7.40 -1.64
C LEU A 17 -6.08 -7.89 -1.81
N GLN A 18 -6.31 -9.16 -2.18
CA GLN A 18 -7.65 -9.65 -2.53
C GLN A 18 -8.67 -9.42 -1.42
N GLU A 19 -8.31 -9.70 -0.17
CA GLU A 19 -9.19 -9.51 0.99
C GLU A 19 -9.36 -8.03 1.36
N LEU A 20 -8.38 -7.18 1.02
CA LEU A 20 -8.38 -5.75 1.33
C LEU A 20 -9.03 -4.90 0.23
N GLU A 21 -9.21 -5.47 -0.97
CA GLU A 21 -9.62 -4.75 -2.18
C GLU A 21 -10.90 -3.91 -2.00
N PRO A 22 -11.98 -4.43 -1.37
CA PRO A 22 -13.21 -3.64 -1.18
C PRO A 22 -12.99 -2.37 -0.35
N GLU A 23 -12.09 -2.42 0.64
CA GLU A 23 -11.81 -1.32 1.54
C GLU A 23 -10.80 -0.34 0.94
N ILE A 24 -9.66 -0.85 0.45
CA ILE A 24 -8.59 -0.01 -0.09
C ILE A 24 -8.96 0.69 -1.40
N SER A 25 -9.83 0.09 -2.23
CA SER A 25 -10.37 0.74 -3.42
C SER A 25 -11.25 1.95 -3.10
N THR A 26 -11.95 1.91 -1.96
CA THR A 26 -12.82 3.00 -1.50
C THR A 26 -11.99 4.08 -0.81
N LEU A 27 -11.11 3.68 0.10
CA LEU A 27 -10.38 4.61 0.95
C LEU A 27 -9.17 5.18 0.21
N TRP A 28 -8.39 4.37 -0.50
CA TRP A 28 -7.15 4.79 -1.14
C TRP A 28 -7.12 4.53 -2.65
N PRO A 29 -8.09 5.06 -3.43
CA PRO A 29 -8.08 4.92 -4.87
C PRO A 29 -6.96 5.73 -5.52
N THR A 30 -6.59 5.35 -6.74
CA THR A 30 -5.92 6.26 -7.65
C THR A 30 -6.89 7.36 -8.10
N LEU A 31 -6.42 8.60 -8.11
CA LEU A 31 -7.16 9.72 -8.72
C LEU A 31 -6.71 9.99 -10.16
N LEU A 32 -5.75 9.22 -10.66
CA LEU A 32 -5.24 9.32 -12.03
C LEU A 32 -6.03 8.40 -12.96
N LYS A 33 -6.71 8.97 -13.95
CA LYS A 33 -7.51 8.22 -14.95
C LYS A 33 -6.69 7.22 -15.78
N THR A 34 -5.39 7.46 -15.93
CA THR A 34 -4.48 6.65 -16.75
C THR A 34 -3.84 5.50 -15.98
N LYS A 35 -4.12 5.38 -14.68
CA LYS A 35 -3.48 4.40 -13.80
C LYS A 35 -4.54 3.58 -13.10
N SER A 36 -4.36 2.26 -13.06
CA SER A 36 -5.22 1.40 -12.24
C SER A 36 -4.85 1.52 -10.76
N ASN A 37 -5.82 1.27 -9.88
CA ASN A 37 -5.63 1.20 -8.44
C ASN A 37 -4.45 0.30 -8.07
N PHE A 38 -4.40 -0.93 -8.61
CA PHE A 38 -3.31 -1.85 -8.34
C PHE A 38 -1.94 -1.32 -8.79
N THR A 39 -1.86 -0.66 -9.95
CA THR A 39 -0.58 -0.06 -10.40
C THR A 39 -0.15 1.06 -9.45
N PHE A 40 -1.11 1.82 -8.93
CA PHE A 40 -0.84 2.84 -7.92
C PHE A 40 -0.30 2.22 -6.62
N TRP A 41 -1.00 1.24 -6.04
CA TRP A 41 -0.56 0.56 -4.81
C TRP A 41 0.77 -0.17 -4.97
N ARG A 42 1.02 -0.79 -6.13
CA ARG A 42 2.30 -1.43 -6.43
C ARG A 42 3.45 -0.42 -6.36
N ASP A 43 3.26 0.78 -6.90
CA ASP A 43 4.29 1.81 -6.87
C ASP A 43 4.51 2.35 -5.44
N GLU A 44 3.44 2.50 -4.64
CA GLU A 44 3.54 2.84 -3.21
C GLU A 44 4.28 1.77 -2.41
N TRP A 45 4.02 0.49 -2.70
CA TRP A 45 4.74 -0.62 -2.07
C TRP A 45 6.23 -0.58 -2.41
N PHE A 46 6.60 -0.45 -3.69
CA PHE A 46 8.01 -0.46 -4.07
C PHE A 46 8.77 0.74 -3.52
N LYS A 47 8.17 1.93 -3.54
CA LYS A 47 8.81 3.16 -3.06
C LYS A 47 8.84 3.29 -1.55
N HIS A 48 7.82 2.80 -0.84
CA HIS A 48 7.64 3.08 0.59
C HIS A 48 7.45 1.82 1.42
N GLY A 49 6.56 0.92 1.00
CA GLY A 49 6.28 -0.31 1.74
C GLY A 49 7.50 -1.23 1.91
N SER A 50 8.34 -1.35 0.88
CA SER A 50 9.59 -2.13 0.92
C SER A 50 10.62 -1.59 1.93
N CYS A 51 10.54 -0.31 2.30
CA CYS A 51 11.33 0.29 3.37
C CYS A 51 10.74 0.00 4.75
N ALA A 52 9.40 0.06 4.86
CA ALA A 52 8.67 -0.23 6.09
C ALA A 52 8.74 -1.71 6.50
N ALA A 53 9.11 -2.58 5.56
CA ALA A 53 9.35 -4.00 5.73
C ALA A 53 10.22 -4.41 6.94
N CYS A 54 11.15 -3.55 7.36
CA CYS A 54 12.02 -3.77 8.53
C CYS A 54 11.26 -3.63 9.86
N VAL A 55 10.06 -3.07 9.85
CA VAL A 55 9.20 -2.87 11.03
C VAL A 55 8.33 -4.11 11.25
N GLU A 56 8.30 -4.59 12.48
CA GLU A 56 7.43 -5.70 12.87
C GLU A 56 5.96 -5.38 12.56
N GLY A 57 5.27 -6.30 11.90
CA GLY A 57 3.88 -6.10 11.48
C GLY A 57 3.70 -5.34 10.16
N MET A 58 4.77 -4.97 9.45
CA MET A 58 4.73 -4.40 8.09
C MET A 58 5.62 -5.15 7.08
N ASN A 59 6.08 -6.34 7.44
CA ASN A 59 7.02 -7.17 6.68
C ASN A 59 6.40 -7.93 5.47
N SER A 60 5.26 -7.48 4.95
CA SER A 60 4.66 -7.99 3.71
C SER A 60 3.71 -6.95 3.08
N PRO A 61 3.38 -7.06 1.78
CA PRO A 61 2.44 -6.14 1.14
C PRO A 61 1.09 -6.09 1.88
N THR A 62 0.48 -7.25 2.13
CA THR A 62 -0.80 -7.36 2.84
C THR A 62 -0.75 -6.65 4.19
N ARG A 63 0.30 -6.88 4.98
CA ARG A 63 0.45 -6.30 6.32
C ARG A 63 0.64 -4.79 6.29
N TYR A 64 1.42 -4.28 5.34
CA TYR A 64 1.62 -2.85 5.13
C TYR A 64 0.30 -2.14 4.81
N PHE A 65 -0.46 -2.64 3.85
CA PHE A 65 -1.73 -2.04 3.46
C PHE A 65 -2.80 -2.19 4.55
N GLN A 66 -2.91 -3.37 5.18
CA GLN A 66 -3.82 -3.58 6.31
C GLN A 66 -3.53 -2.63 7.47
N THR A 67 -2.24 -2.41 7.79
CA THR A 67 -1.87 -1.45 8.85
C THR A 67 -2.19 -0.02 8.46
N SER A 68 -1.99 0.34 7.19
CA SER A 68 -2.32 1.67 6.66
C SER A 68 -3.82 1.97 6.76
N LEU A 69 -4.67 1.00 6.37
CA LEU A 69 -6.14 1.11 6.50
C LEU A 69 -6.58 1.21 7.96
N LYS A 70 -6.00 0.38 8.85
CA LYS A 70 -6.26 0.43 10.29
C LYS A 70 -5.92 1.79 10.90
N LEU A 71 -4.77 2.37 10.52
CA LEU A 71 -4.36 3.69 10.99
C LEU A 71 -5.31 4.77 10.49
N ARG A 72 -5.68 4.74 9.20
CA ARG A 72 -6.67 5.66 8.63
C ARG A 72 -7.99 5.59 9.40
N GLY A 73 -8.55 4.40 9.61
CA GLY A 73 -9.83 4.25 10.33
C GLY A 73 -9.75 4.67 11.80
N ARG A 74 -8.58 4.52 12.43
CA ARG A 74 -8.36 4.95 13.83
C ARG A 74 -8.25 6.48 13.96
N PHE A 75 -7.64 7.14 12.98
CA PHE A 75 -7.40 8.58 12.95
C PHE A 75 -8.21 9.20 11.82
N ASP A 76 -9.52 8.98 11.85
CA ASP A 76 -10.45 9.50 10.85
C ASP A 76 -10.37 11.04 10.79
N ILE A 77 -9.97 11.55 9.62
CA ILE A 77 -9.80 12.98 9.34
C ILE A 77 -10.99 13.60 8.60
N ASP A 78 -11.96 12.78 8.19
CA ASP A 78 -13.16 13.23 7.48
C ASP A 78 -14.25 13.72 8.47
N ARG A 79 -13.94 13.74 9.78
CA ARG A 79 -14.82 14.10 10.88
C ARG A 79 -14.33 15.33 11.64
#